data_AF-A0A359E9F5-F1
#
_entry.id   AF-A0A359E9F5-F1
#
_cell.length_a   1.000
_cell.length_b   1.000
_cell.length_c   1.000
_cell.angle_alpha   90.00
_cell.angle_beta   90.00
_cell.angle_gamma   90.00
#
_symmetry.space_group_name_H-M   'P 1'
#
loop_
_entity.id
_entity.type
_entity.pdbx_description
1 polymer ?
#
loop_
_entity_poly.entity_id
_entity_poly.type
_entity_poly.pdbx_seq_one_letter_code
_entity_poly.pdbx_strand_id
1 'polypeptide(L)'
;MKTRPIGVTILAVLAALLAIFAGYRVLQFLGLFPFWVGPIPFRSFSLFAALMWGLMAWVYIWLTKMLLDVDPQAWMFLAVISVFNLILEFVTLIGTNSMQDAAVPFILNGLILIYVMLPGTKKAFGTG
;
A
#
# COMPACT_ATOMS: atom_id res chain seq x y z
N MET A 1 15.39 -8.72 23.77
CA MET A 1 14.82 -7.86 22.70
C MET A 1 15.02 -8.61 21.38
N LYS A 2 13.95 -9.11 20.73
CA LYS A 2 14.07 -9.77 19.42
C LYS A 2 14.58 -8.72 18.43
N THR A 3 15.80 -8.87 17.94
CA THR A 3 16.43 -7.93 17.00
C THR A 3 15.57 -7.86 15.74
N ARG A 4 14.83 -6.76 15.57
CA ARG A 4 14.00 -6.52 14.38
C ARG A 4 14.94 -6.31 13.19
N PRO A 5 14.93 -7.19 12.18
CA PRO A 5 15.79 -7.01 11.01
C PRO A 5 15.38 -5.74 10.27
N ILE A 6 16.35 -4.96 9.79
CA ILE A 6 16.12 -3.68 9.11
C ILE A 6 15.11 -3.83 7.94
N GLY A 7 15.13 -4.98 7.24
CA GLY A 7 14.19 -5.27 6.15
C GLY A 7 12.73 -5.31 6.59
N VAL A 8 12.42 -5.77 7.81
CA VAL A 8 11.06 -5.77 8.36
C VAL A 8 10.59 -4.34 8.66
N THR A 9 11.49 -3.51 9.19
CA THR A 9 11.19 -2.10 9.43
C THR A 9 10.94 -1.35 8.13
N ILE A 10 11.72 -1.62 7.07
CA ILE A 10 11.49 -1.03 5.75
C ILE A 10 10.12 -1.45 5.19
N LEU A 11 9.76 -2.73 5.27
CA LEU A 11 8.44 -3.20 4.85
C LEU A 11 7.30 -2.55 5.63
N ALA A 12 7.45 -2.41 6.95
CA ALA A 12 6.47 -1.72 7.78
C ALA A 12 6.33 -0.24 7.38
N VAL A 13 7.44 0.44 7.07
CA VAL A 13 7.41 1.83 6.59
C VAL A 13 6.70 1.93 5.24
N LEU A 14 7.00 1.03 4.29
CA LEU A 14 6.33 1.01 2.99
C LEU A 14 4.82 0.73 3.12
N ALA A 15 4.42 -0.22 3.97
CA ALA A 15 3.02 -0.48 4.27
C ALA A 15 2.33 0.72 4.94
N ALA A 16 3.03 1.43 5.83
CA ALA A 16 2.52 2.65 6.45
C ALA A 16 2.33 3.78 5.41
N LEU A 17 3.22 3.90 4.43
CA LEU A 17 3.06 4.86 3.33
C LEU A 17 1.81 4.53 2.49
N LEU A 18 1.55 3.24 2.22
CA LEU A 18 0.31 2.82 1.55
C LEU A 18 -0.93 3.13 2.38
N ALA A 19 -0.87 2.96 3.70
CA ALA A 19 -1.97 3.36 4.60
C ALA A 19 -2.24 4.87 4.53
N ILE A 20 -1.20 5.69 4.52
CA ILE A 20 -1.32 7.16 4.39
C ILE A 20 -1.93 7.52 3.03
N PHE A 21 -1.50 6.87 1.94
CA PHE A 21 -2.06 7.09 0.61
C PHE A 21 -3.55 6.72 0.53
N ALA A 22 -3.92 5.57 1.09
CA ALA A 22 -5.31 5.15 1.17
C ALA A 22 -6.13 6.15 2.02
N GLY A 23 -5.61 6.58 3.16
CA GLY A 23 -6.21 7.62 4.00
C GLY A 23 -6.39 8.95 3.26
N TYR A 24 -5.41 9.37 2.47
CA TYR A 24 -5.52 10.55 1.61
C TYR A 24 -6.67 10.41 0.61
N ARG A 25 -6.83 9.25 -0.04
CA ARG A 25 -7.98 8.96 -0.93
C ARG A 25 -9.32 9.02 -0.19
N VAL A 26 -9.40 8.55 1.06
CA VAL A 26 -10.61 8.72 1.88
C VAL A 26 -10.99 10.19 1.99
N LEU A 27 -10.03 11.04 2.34
CA LEU A 27 -10.26 12.47 2.50
C LEU A 27 -10.66 13.14 1.17
N GLN A 28 -10.14 12.66 0.03
CA GLN A 28 -10.58 13.11 -1.29
C GLN A 28 -12.04 12.72 -1.58
N PHE A 29 -12.44 11.48 -1.34
CA PHE A 29 -13.82 11.01 -1.54
C PHE A 29 -14.82 11.59 -0.53
N LEU A 30 -14.35 12.09 0.61
CA LEU A 30 -15.15 12.92 1.54
C LEU A 30 -15.27 14.37 1.09
N GLY A 31 -14.63 14.76 -0.02
CA GLY A 31 -14.65 16.13 -0.57
C GLY A 31 -13.76 17.13 0.17
N LEU A 32 -12.92 16.67 1.11
CA LEU A 32 -12.00 17.50 1.88
C LEU A 32 -10.78 17.92 1.04
N PHE A 33 -10.32 17.03 0.15
CA PHE A 33 -9.27 17.32 -0.83
C PHE A 33 -9.79 17.16 -2.26
N PRO A 34 -9.30 17.99 -3.21
CA PRO A 34 -9.59 17.78 -4.61
C PRO A 34 -8.80 16.59 -5.16
N PHE A 35 -9.38 15.92 -6.14
CA PHE A 35 -8.67 15.10 -7.10
C PHE A 35 -8.09 16.00 -8.19
N TRP A 36 -6.97 15.61 -8.77
CA TRP A 36 -6.26 16.37 -9.79
C TRP A 36 -6.26 15.57 -11.09
N VAL A 37 -6.96 16.06 -12.11
CA VAL A 37 -6.86 15.54 -13.48
C VAL A 37 -6.20 16.64 -14.29
N GLY A 38 -4.89 16.52 -14.48
CA GLY A 38 -4.07 17.61 -15.02
C GLY A 38 -4.11 18.86 -14.12
N PRO A 39 -4.17 20.08 -14.68
CA PRO A 39 -4.20 21.32 -13.89
C PRO A 39 -5.57 21.63 -13.28
N ILE A 40 -6.60 20.79 -13.50
CA ILE A 40 -7.97 21.07 -13.08
C ILE A 40 -8.30 20.29 -11.79
N PRO A 41 -8.59 20.99 -10.67
CA PRO A 41 -9.04 20.33 -9.45
C PRO A 41 -10.52 19.98 -9.57
N PHE A 42 -10.88 18.72 -9.29
CA PHE A 42 -12.27 18.28 -9.21
C PHE A 42 -12.56 17.68 -7.83
N ARG A 43 -13.74 17.94 -7.28
CA ARG A 43 -14.19 17.34 -6.02
C ARG A 43 -15.33 16.40 -6.31
N SER A 44 -15.20 15.18 -5.81
CA SER A 44 -16.25 14.16 -5.88
C SER A 44 -16.53 13.68 -4.47
N PHE A 45 -17.80 13.64 -4.10
CA PHE A 45 -18.23 13.08 -2.82
C PHE A 45 -18.85 11.71 -3.05
N SER A 46 -18.25 10.68 -2.46
CA SER A 46 -18.79 9.33 -2.46
C SER A 46 -18.50 8.66 -1.13
N LEU A 47 -19.53 8.54 -0.30
CA LEU A 47 -19.42 7.92 1.02
C LEU A 47 -19.04 6.43 0.92
N PHE A 48 -19.57 5.73 -0.10
CA PHE A 48 -19.21 4.34 -0.35
C PHE A 48 -17.74 4.20 -0.71
N ALA A 49 -17.23 5.01 -1.64
CA ALA A 49 -15.81 4.98 -2.01
C ALA A 49 -14.91 5.39 -0.84
N ALA A 50 -15.30 6.42 -0.08
CA ALA A 50 -14.58 6.83 1.12
C ALA A 50 -14.49 5.70 2.15
N LEU A 51 -15.57 4.95 2.35
CA LEU A 51 -15.59 3.81 3.27
C LEU A 51 -14.70 2.66 2.77
N MET A 52 -14.74 2.33 1.48
CA MET A 52 -13.87 1.31 0.87
C MET A 52 -12.39 1.66 0.99
N TRP A 53 -12.02 2.90 0.69
CA TRP A 53 -10.65 3.38 0.89
C TRP A 53 -10.27 3.44 2.37
N GLY A 54 -11.22 3.71 3.26
CA GLY A 54 -11.02 3.71 4.71
C GLY A 54 -10.73 2.32 5.24
N LEU A 55 -11.45 1.31 4.73
CA LEU A 55 -11.17 -0.09 5.02
C LEU A 55 -9.76 -0.48 4.53
N MET A 56 -9.39 -0.09 3.31
CA MET A 56 -8.04 -0.33 2.78
C MET A 56 -6.96 0.34 3.65
N ALA A 57 -7.16 1.58 4.07
CA ALA A 57 -6.25 2.28 4.98
C ALA A 57 -6.11 1.52 6.31
N TRP A 58 -7.23 1.07 6.87
CA TRP A 58 -7.24 0.26 8.09
C TRP A 58 -6.47 -1.06 7.93
N VAL A 59 -6.67 -1.77 6.82
CA VAL A 59 -5.94 -3.01 6.50
C VAL A 59 -4.44 -2.77 6.43
N TYR A 60 -3.98 -1.68 5.80
CA TYR A 60 -2.54 -1.37 5.75
C TYR A 60 -1.97 -0.94 7.11
N ILE A 61 -2.72 -0.22 7.94
CA ILE A 61 -2.33 0.10 9.32
C ILE A 61 -2.17 -1.20 10.12
N TRP A 62 -3.13 -2.11 9.97
CA TRP A 62 -3.09 -3.40 10.65
C TRP A 62 -1.92 -4.25 10.17
N LEU A 63 -1.69 -4.33 8.85
CA LEU A 63 -0.52 -4.98 8.27
C LEU A 63 0.79 -4.40 8.81
N THR A 64 0.90 -3.07 8.89
CA THR A 64 2.07 -2.40 9.45
C THR A 64 2.35 -2.89 10.86
N LYS A 65 1.32 -3.01 11.70
CA LYS A 65 1.46 -3.57 13.06
C LYS A 65 1.92 -5.02 13.02
N MET A 66 1.28 -5.88 12.24
CA MET A 66 1.68 -7.29 12.14
C MET A 66 3.12 -7.47 11.63
N LEU A 67 3.55 -6.63 10.68
CA LEU A 67 4.94 -6.62 10.20
C LEU A 67 5.90 -6.22 11.33
N LEU A 68 5.58 -5.18 12.12
CA LEU A 68 6.40 -4.77 13.27
C LEU A 68 6.46 -5.83 14.38
N ASP A 69 5.40 -6.64 14.49
CA ASP A 69 5.33 -7.78 15.41
C ASP A 69 6.01 -9.04 14.85
N VAL A 70 6.51 -8.98 13.60
CA VAL A 70 7.20 -10.06 12.90
C VAL A 70 6.28 -11.29 12.75
N ASP A 71 5.00 -11.05 12.48
CA ASP A 71 4.03 -12.12 12.25
C ASP A 71 4.29 -12.79 10.88
N PRO A 72 4.54 -14.12 10.83
CA PRO A 72 4.75 -14.85 9.58
C PRO A 72 3.59 -14.71 8.58
N GLN A 73 2.36 -14.58 9.06
CA GLN A 73 1.19 -14.44 8.20
C GLN A 73 1.16 -13.10 7.46
N ALA A 74 1.73 -12.05 8.08
CA ALA A 74 1.81 -10.72 7.46
C ALA A 74 2.68 -10.73 6.21
N TRP A 75 3.76 -11.52 6.20
CA TRP A 75 4.65 -11.64 5.05
C TRP A 75 3.91 -12.19 3.82
N MET A 76 3.17 -13.27 4.01
CA MET A 76 2.47 -13.95 2.92
C MET A 76 1.29 -13.10 2.41
N PHE A 77 0.55 -12.46 3.32
CA PHE A 77 -0.53 -11.54 2.95
C PHE A 77 0.02 -10.33 2.18
N LEU A 78 1.11 -9.72 2.66
CA LEU A 78 1.74 -8.58 2.00
C LEU A 78 2.29 -8.97 0.61
N ALA A 79 2.86 -10.17 0.46
CA ALA A 79 3.31 -10.69 -0.82
C ALA A 79 2.15 -10.77 -1.82
N VAL A 80 1.05 -11.43 -1.43
CA VAL A 80 -0.11 -11.66 -2.30
C VAL A 80 -0.79 -10.35 -2.68
N ILE A 81 -1.04 -9.47 -1.71
CA ILE A 81 -1.72 -8.19 -1.97
C ILE A 81 -0.85 -7.27 -2.86
N SER A 82 0.47 -7.28 -2.70
CA SER A 82 1.37 -6.47 -3.52
C SER A 82 1.43 -6.97 -4.97
N VAL A 83 1.45 -8.29 -5.19
CA VAL A 83 1.35 -8.85 -6.56
C VAL A 83 0.02 -8.44 -7.20
N PHE A 84 -1.08 -8.60 -6.47
CA PHE A 84 -2.40 -8.29 -6.97
C PHE A 84 -2.53 -6.80 -7.32
N ASN A 85 -2.09 -5.91 -6.42
CA ASN A 85 -2.07 -4.47 -6.68
C ASN A 85 -1.18 -4.11 -7.87
N LEU A 86 0.02 -4.68 -7.99
CA LEU A 86 0.90 -4.44 -9.15
C LEU A 86 0.22 -4.79 -10.47
N ILE A 87 -0.53 -5.90 -10.52
CA ILE A 87 -1.28 -6.29 -11.72
C ILE A 87 -2.37 -5.25 -12.01
N LEU A 88 -3.18 -4.88 -11.01
CA LEU A 88 -4.23 -3.88 -11.19
C LEU A 88 -3.66 -2.52 -11.62
N GLU A 89 -2.59 -2.08 -10.98
CA GLU A 89 -1.91 -0.82 -11.25
C GLU A 89 -1.27 -0.82 -12.64
N PHE A 90 -0.68 -1.94 -13.06
CA PHE A 90 -0.17 -2.12 -14.42
C PHE A 90 -1.29 -2.01 -15.47
N VAL A 91 -2.42 -2.69 -15.25
CA VAL A 91 -3.61 -2.55 -16.11
C VAL A 91 -4.12 -1.11 -16.12
N THR A 92 -4.11 -0.43 -14.97
CA THR A 92 -4.58 0.96 -14.84
C THR A 92 -3.64 1.93 -15.57
N LEU A 93 -2.33 1.71 -15.50
CA LEU A 93 -1.31 2.50 -16.21
C LEU A 93 -1.44 2.39 -17.73
N ILE A 94 -1.88 1.23 -18.25
CA ILE A 94 -2.08 1.01 -19.68
C ILE A 94 -3.48 1.49 -20.12
N GLY A 95 -4.48 1.33 -19.26
CA GLY A 95 -5.89 1.63 -19.57
C GLY A 95 -6.32 3.09 -19.35
N THR A 96 -5.53 3.90 -18.65
CA THR A 96 -5.87 5.29 -18.33
C THR A 96 -4.72 6.25 -18.65
N ASN A 97 -5.02 7.46 -19.12
CA ASN A 97 -4.01 8.49 -19.40
C ASN A 97 -3.47 9.20 -18.13
N SER A 98 -3.91 8.80 -16.93
CA SER A 98 -3.54 9.43 -15.65
C SER A 98 -2.44 8.65 -14.93
N MET A 99 -1.20 8.77 -15.41
CA MET A 99 -0.03 8.14 -14.80
C MET A 99 0.18 8.57 -13.33
N GLN A 100 -0.31 9.75 -12.94
CA GLN A 100 -0.13 10.28 -11.58
C GLN A 100 -0.84 9.45 -10.50
N ASP A 101 -1.99 8.86 -10.81
CA ASP A 101 -2.79 8.14 -9.80
C ASP A 101 -2.29 6.72 -9.55
N ALA A 102 -1.67 6.08 -10.55
CA ALA A 102 -1.22 4.69 -10.49
C ALA A 102 0.30 4.52 -10.30
N ALA A 103 1.13 5.49 -10.70
CA ALA A 103 2.59 5.34 -10.65
C ALA A 103 3.16 5.26 -9.22
N VAL A 104 2.64 6.06 -8.28
CA VAL A 104 3.13 6.04 -6.88
C VAL A 104 2.80 4.72 -6.18
N PRO A 105 1.55 4.24 -6.20
CA PRO A 105 1.22 2.91 -5.68
C PRO A 105 2.00 1.78 -6.37
N PHE A 106 2.19 1.86 -7.70
CA PHE A 106 2.97 0.90 -8.48
C PHE A 106 4.42 0.76 -8.00
N ILE A 107 5.10 1.89 -7.81
CA ILE A 107 6.48 1.89 -7.30
C ILE A 107 6.52 1.33 -5.86
N LEU A 108 5.56 1.72 -5.00
CA LEU A 108 5.51 1.24 -3.62
C LEU A 108 5.28 -0.27 -3.53
N ASN A 109 4.29 -0.82 -4.26
CA ASN A 109 4.04 -2.26 -4.30
C ASN A 109 5.22 -3.02 -4.92
N GLY A 110 5.88 -2.46 -5.95
CA GLY A 110 7.10 -3.01 -6.54
C GLY A 110 8.24 -3.13 -5.53
N LEU A 111 8.50 -2.06 -4.78
CA LEU A 111 9.50 -2.06 -3.70
C LEU A 111 9.14 -3.06 -2.60
N ILE A 112 7.88 -3.10 -2.17
CA ILE A 112 7.42 -4.06 -1.17
C ILE A 112 7.69 -5.48 -1.63
N LEU A 113 7.35 -5.82 -2.88
CA LEU A 113 7.57 -7.16 -3.42
C LEU A 113 9.05 -7.54 -3.42
N ILE A 114 9.92 -6.65 -3.90
CA ILE A 114 11.38 -6.86 -3.90
C ILE A 114 11.86 -7.13 -2.46
N TYR A 115 11.44 -6.29 -1.51
CA TYR A 115 11.84 -6.44 -0.11
C TYR A 115 11.25 -7.68 0.56
N VAL A 116 10.04 -8.11 0.22
CA VAL A 116 9.42 -9.36 0.72
C VAL A 116 10.19 -10.59 0.20
N MET A 117 10.69 -10.56 -1.03
CA MET A 117 11.38 -11.69 -1.63
C MET A 117 12.85 -11.84 -1.18
N LEU A 118 13.44 -10.83 -0.54
CA LEU A 118 14.81 -10.88 -0.03
C LEU A 118 14.98 -11.99 1.05
N PRO A 119 16.14 -12.69 1.05
CA PRO A 119 16.39 -13.76 2.01
C PRO A 119 16.47 -13.27 3.46
N GLY A 120 16.83 -12.00 3.68
CA GLY A 120 16.87 -11.40 5.02
C GLY A 120 15.50 -11.25 5.67
N THR A 121 14.47 -10.94 4.88
CA THR A 121 13.07 -10.82 5.31
C THR A 121 12.43 -12.20 5.45
N LYS A 122 12.69 -13.13 4.53
CA LYS A 122 12.24 -14.54 4.68
C LYS A 122 12.75 -15.18 5.98
N LYS A 123 14.03 -14.99 6.30
CA LYS A 123 14.61 -15.44 7.57
C LYS A 123 14.00 -14.74 8.79
N ALA A 124 13.67 -13.44 8.66
CA ALA A 124 13.03 -12.67 9.73
C ALA A 124 11.65 -13.23 10.10
N PHE A 125 10.88 -13.65 9.10
CA PHE A 125 9.53 -14.21 9.26
C PHE A 125 9.52 -15.74 9.47
N GLY A 126 10.68 -16.38 9.61
CA GLY A 126 10.80 -17.82 9.83
C GLY A 126 10.40 -18.68 8.62
N THR A 127 10.40 -18.11 7.41
CA THR A 127 10.00 -18.76 6.16
C THR A 127 11.18 -19.09 5.24
N GLY A 128 12.39 -19.30 5.80
CA GLY A 128 13.60 -19.59 5.04
C GLY A 128 14.53 -20.58 5.72
#